data_AF-A0A7S4KBC1-F1
#
_entry.id   AF-A0A7S4KBC1-F1
#
_cell.length_a   1.000
_cell.length_b   1.000
_cell.length_c   1.000
_cell.angle_alpha   90.00
_cell.angle_beta   90.00
_cell.angle_gamma   90.00
#
_symmetry.space_group_name_H-M   'P 1'
#
loop_
_entity.id
_entity.type
_entity.pdbx_description
1 polymer ?
#
loop_
_entity_poly.entity_id
_entity_poly.type
_entity_poly.pdbx_seq_one_letter_code
_entity_poly.pdbx_strand_id
1 'polypeptide(L)'
;RTAINPVHISSTSKLVSEYTGMICQPHKAIVGANAFRHESGIHQDGMIKNKNTYEIMTPESIGLMRGDAESGAGIVLGKHSGRNAVGTRLKELGYDLDPDKLNAVFTRFKEVAERRKGGLE
;
A
#
# COMPACT_ATOMS: atom_id res chain seq x y z
N ARG A 1 8.79 -17.89 23.95
CA ARG A 1 8.85 -17.69 22.47
C ARG A 1 7.98 -18.76 21.84
N THR A 2 7.15 -18.42 20.85
CA THR A 2 6.42 -19.44 20.07
C THR A 2 7.42 -20.07 19.09
N ALA A 3 7.37 -21.38 18.86
CA ALA A 3 8.28 -22.07 17.92
C ALA A 3 7.88 -21.87 16.44
N ILE A 4 7.18 -20.78 16.15
CA ILE A 4 6.62 -20.47 14.83
C ILE A 4 7.62 -19.61 14.07
N ASN A 5 7.90 -19.97 12.81
CA ASN A 5 8.61 -19.11 11.88
C ASN A 5 7.61 -18.16 11.20
N PRO A 6 7.61 -16.85 11.51
CA PRO A 6 6.60 -15.91 11.01
C PRO A 6 6.63 -15.74 9.48
N VAL A 7 7.77 -15.99 8.83
CA VAL A 7 7.94 -15.88 7.37
C VAL A 7 6.97 -16.78 6.59
N HIS A 8 6.39 -17.81 7.22
CA HIS A 8 5.41 -18.68 6.57
C HIS A 8 3.95 -18.28 6.82
N ILE A 9 3.68 -17.21 7.56
CA ILE A 9 2.30 -16.82 7.91
C ILE A 9 1.49 -16.47 6.66
N SER A 10 2.03 -15.64 5.76
CA SER A 10 1.31 -15.20 4.57
C SER A 10 0.99 -16.38 3.63
N SER A 11 1.99 -17.20 3.32
CA SER A 11 1.81 -18.38 2.45
C SER A 11 0.86 -19.42 3.05
N THR A 12 0.95 -19.65 4.36
CA THR A 12 0.07 -20.62 5.05
C THR A 12 -1.38 -20.12 5.07
N SER A 13 -1.59 -18.83 5.34
CA SER A 13 -2.94 -18.23 5.29
C SER A 13 -3.56 -18.34 3.90
N LYS A 14 -2.76 -18.08 2.85
CA LYS A 14 -3.20 -18.23 1.45
C LYS A 14 -3.59 -19.69 1.16
N LEU A 15 -2.74 -20.64 1.55
CA LEU A 15 -3.00 -22.08 1.38
C LEU A 15 -4.33 -22.50 2.03
N VAL A 16 -4.57 -22.11 3.28
CA VAL A 16 -5.82 -22.42 3.98
C VAL A 16 -7.03 -21.80 3.27
N SER A 17 -6.93 -20.55 2.80
CA SER A 17 -8.00 -19.89 2.04
C SER A 17 -8.33 -20.65 0.75
N GLU A 18 -7.31 -21.11 0.02
CA GLU A 18 -7.47 -21.88 -1.22
C GLU A 18 -8.13 -23.24 -0.99
N TYR A 19 -7.69 -24.02 0.02
CA TYR A 19 -8.26 -25.34 0.30
C TYR A 19 -9.66 -25.29 0.89
N THR A 20 -9.99 -24.24 1.64
CA THR A 20 -11.29 -24.13 2.31
C THR A 20 -12.32 -23.36 1.49
N GLY A 21 -11.88 -22.60 0.47
CA GLY A 21 -12.73 -21.65 -0.26
C GLY A 21 -13.14 -20.42 0.57
N MET A 22 -12.67 -20.29 1.82
CA MET A 22 -12.97 -19.14 2.67
C MET A 22 -12.00 -17.99 2.38
N ILE A 23 -12.49 -16.97 1.68
CA ILE A 23 -11.68 -15.79 1.32
C ILE A 23 -11.40 -14.95 2.56
N CYS A 24 -10.13 -14.60 2.76
CA CYS A 24 -9.74 -13.72 3.84
C CYS A 24 -10.27 -12.29 3.61
N GLN A 25 -10.85 -11.68 4.64
CA GLN A 25 -11.32 -10.30 4.54
C GLN A 25 -10.15 -9.35 4.29
N PRO A 26 -10.30 -8.31 3.44
CA PRO A 26 -9.20 -7.42 3.10
C PRO A 26 -8.53 -6.74 4.29
N HIS A 27 -9.29 -6.46 5.35
CA HIS A 27 -8.80 -5.79 6.56
C HIS A 27 -8.43 -6.78 7.70
N LYS A 28 -8.39 -8.08 7.41
CA LYS A 28 -7.97 -9.07 8.40
C LYS A 28 -6.55 -8.76 8.87
N ALA A 29 -6.37 -8.71 10.18
CA ALA A 29 -5.05 -8.46 10.77
C ALA A 29 -3.99 -9.40 10.19
N ILE A 30 -2.81 -8.84 9.91
CA ILE A 30 -1.60 -9.52 9.40
C ILE A 30 -1.73 -10.02 7.95
N VAL A 31 -2.81 -10.70 7.57
CA VAL A 31 -2.89 -11.45 6.30
C VAL A 31 -3.90 -10.88 5.30
N GLY A 32 -4.69 -9.89 5.69
CA GLY A 32 -5.63 -9.23 4.79
C GLY A 32 -4.91 -8.43 3.70
N ALA A 33 -5.49 -8.35 2.50
CA ALA A 33 -4.92 -7.64 1.36
C ALA A 33 -4.59 -6.15 1.64
N ASN A 34 -5.28 -5.52 2.60
CA ASN A 34 -5.08 -4.13 2.98
C ASN A 34 -4.29 -3.96 4.28
N ALA A 35 -3.75 -5.03 4.87
CA ALA A 35 -3.09 -4.97 6.18
C ALA A 35 -1.85 -4.05 6.23
N PHE A 36 -1.17 -3.85 5.09
CA PHE A 36 0.03 -3.02 4.96
C PHE A 36 -0.12 -1.92 3.89
N ARG A 37 -1.37 -1.57 3.52
CA ARG A 37 -1.67 -0.55 2.51
C ARG A 37 -2.05 0.77 3.16
N HIS A 38 -1.48 1.87 2.66
CA HIS A 38 -1.67 3.22 3.21
C HIS A 38 -2.14 4.19 2.12
N GLU A 39 -3.37 4.69 2.25
CA GLU A 39 -3.99 5.62 1.28
C GLU A 39 -4.12 7.06 1.78
N SER A 40 -4.35 7.24 3.09
CA SER A 40 -4.55 8.57 3.68
C SER A 40 -3.31 9.44 3.50
N GLY A 41 -3.46 10.67 2.99
CA GLY A 41 -2.33 11.53 2.67
C GLY A 41 -1.36 11.77 3.84
N ILE A 42 -1.86 11.92 5.07
CA ILE A 42 -1.01 12.06 6.26
C ILE A 42 -0.28 10.75 6.63
N HIS A 43 -0.91 9.61 6.40
CA HIS A 43 -0.27 8.30 6.64
C HIS A 43 0.79 8.04 5.58
N GLN A 44 0.51 8.35 4.31
CA GLN A 44 1.46 8.23 3.22
C GLN A 44 2.69 9.11 3.48
N ASP A 45 2.50 10.36 3.90
CA ASP A 45 3.61 11.26 4.23
C ASP A 45 4.46 10.71 5.39
N GLY A 46 3.83 10.17 6.44
CA GLY A 46 4.53 9.48 7.52
C GLY A 46 5.30 8.26 7.03
N MET A 47 4.69 7.40 6.20
CA MET A 47 5.32 6.21 5.64
C MET A 47 6.52 6.50 4.74
N ILE A 48 6.47 7.58 3.95
CA ILE A 48 7.59 8.05 3.12
C ILE A 48 8.78 8.43 4.01
N LYS A 49 8.53 9.09 5.14
CA LYS A 49 9.56 9.57 6.06
C LYS A 49 10.13 8.45 6.93
N ASN A 50 9.25 7.63 7.51
CA ASN A 50 9.61 6.51 8.38
C ASN A 50 8.49 5.46 8.43
N LYS A 51 8.74 4.26 7.89
CA LYS A 51 7.76 3.17 7.87
C LYS A 51 7.29 2.75 9.27
N ASN A 52 8.16 2.84 10.28
CA ASN A 52 7.84 2.46 11.67
C ASN A 52 6.79 3.37 12.32
N THR A 53 6.44 4.49 11.69
CA THR A 53 5.39 5.39 12.20
C THR A 53 4.01 4.73 12.17
N TYR A 54 3.71 3.93 11.15
CA TYR A 54 2.41 3.25 11.01
C TYR A 54 2.51 1.73 10.84
N GLU A 55 3.72 1.19 10.71
CA GLU A 55 3.96 -0.26 10.65
C GLU A 55 4.70 -0.75 11.89
N ILE A 56 3.97 -1.41 12.79
CA ILE A 56 4.55 -2.09 13.96
C ILE A 56 5.36 -3.33 13.56
N MET A 57 5.09 -3.87 12.36
CA MET A 57 5.80 -4.99 11.75
C MET A 57 5.86 -4.80 10.24
N THR A 58 6.85 -5.40 9.59
CA THR A 58 6.99 -5.29 8.13
C THR A 58 6.27 -6.45 7.43
N PRO A 59 5.78 -6.28 6.19
CA PRO A 59 5.19 -7.39 5.43
C PRO A 59 6.22 -8.52 5.19
N GLU A 60 7.49 -8.18 5.00
CA GLU A 60 8.54 -9.19 4.78
C GLU A 60 8.74 -10.09 6.02
N SER A 61 8.48 -9.57 7.22
CA SER A 61 8.55 -10.35 8.47
C SER A 61 7.54 -11.52 8.50
N ILE A 62 6.48 -11.47 7.69
CA ILE A 62 5.48 -12.53 7.55
C ILE A 62 5.55 -13.28 6.22
N GLY A 63 6.60 -13.03 5.43
CA GLY A 63 6.78 -13.55 4.08
C GLY A 63 5.85 -12.93 3.04
N LEU A 64 5.29 -11.75 3.30
CA LEU A 64 4.53 -10.99 2.32
C LEU A 64 5.48 -10.05 1.56
N MET A 65 5.48 -10.15 0.24
CA MET A 65 6.15 -9.20 -0.63
C MET A 65 5.15 -8.17 -1.13
N ARG A 66 5.54 -6.89 -1.12
CA ARG A 66 4.74 -5.82 -1.73
C ARG A 66 4.70 -5.99 -3.25
N GLY A 67 3.54 -5.74 -3.83
CA GLY A 67 3.32 -5.83 -5.27
C GLY A 67 3.57 -4.52 -5.99
N ASP A 68 3.50 -4.57 -7.32
CA ASP A 68 3.75 -3.41 -8.19
C ASP A 68 2.74 -2.27 -8.00
N ALA A 69 1.57 -2.50 -7.42
CA ALA A 69 0.58 -1.45 -7.15
C ALA A 69 0.95 -0.58 -5.93
N GLU A 70 1.85 -1.08 -5.07
CA GLU A 70 2.30 -0.39 -3.88
C GLU A 70 3.67 0.26 -4.12
N SER A 71 3.90 1.40 -3.49
CA SER A 71 5.29 1.87 -3.34
C SER A 71 6.09 0.94 -2.43
N GLY A 72 7.41 1.11 -2.41
CA GLY A 72 8.25 0.43 -1.42
C GLY A 72 7.86 0.73 0.04
N ALA A 73 7.09 1.79 0.28
CA ALA A 73 6.53 2.18 1.58
C ALA A 73 5.05 1.78 1.77
N GLY A 74 4.48 0.93 0.91
CA GLY A 74 3.09 0.47 1.03
C GLY A 74 2.04 1.49 0.64
N ILE A 75 2.43 2.50 -0.13
CA ILE A 75 1.54 3.59 -0.54
C ILE A 75 0.68 3.09 -1.69
N VAL A 76 -0.64 3.22 -1.51
CA VAL A 76 -1.62 3.04 -2.58
C VAL A 76 -2.20 4.39 -2.93
N LEU A 77 -2.16 4.76 -4.21
CA LEU A 77 -2.72 6.03 -4.67
C LEU A 77 -4.24 5.93 -4.78
N GLY A 78 -4.92 6.82 -4.05
CA GLY A 78 -6.37 6.94 -4.06
C GLY A 78 -6.82 8.38 -3.83
N LYS A 79 -8.12 8.58 -3.65
CA LYS A 79 -8.70 9.92 -3.52
C LYS A 79 -8.18 10.67 -2.30
N HIS A 80 -7.69 9.98 -1.28
CA HIS A 80 -7.12 10.61 -0.09
C HIS A 80 -5.62 10.93 -0.22
N SER A 81 -5.00 10.57 -1.34
CA SER A 81 -3.57 10.77 -1.51
C SER A 81 -3.19 12.24 -1.68
N GLY A 82 -2.08 12.60 -1.04
CA GLY A 82 -1.51 13.94 -1.11
C GLY A 82 -0.56 14.11 -2.29
N ARG A 83 -0.24 15.37 -2.64
CA ARG A 83 0.71 15.70 -3.71
C ARG A 83 2.08 15.03 -3.53
N ASN A 84 2.56 14.94 -2.29
CA ASN A 84 3.83 14.29 -1.97
C ASN A 84 3.81 12.80 -2.36
N ALA A 85 2.76 12.07 -2.00
CA ALA A 85 2.61 10.66 -2.34
C ALA A 85 2.55 10.42 -3.86
N VAL A 86 1.79 11.25 -4.58
CA VAL A 86 1.72 11.19 -6.05
C VAL A 86 3.09 11.47 -6.67
N GLY A 87 3.79 12.51 -6.21
CA GLY A 87 5.11 12.87 -6.71
C GLY A 87 6.16 11.78 -6.46
N THR A 88 6.21 11.24 -5.25
CA THR A 88 7.11 10.12 -4.90
C THR A 88 6.84 8.91 -5.78
N ARG A 89 5.56 8.57 -5.99
CA ARG A 89 5.20 7.43 -6.82
C ARG A 89 5.57 7.63 -8.29
N LEU A 90 5.36 8.82 -8.84
CA LEU A 90 5.77 9.15 -10.20
C LEU A 90 7.29 9.02 -10.38
N LYS A 91 8.07 9.46 -9.39
CA LYS A 91 9.54 9.29 -9.39
C LYS A 91 9.97 7.82 -9.35
N GLU A 92 9.32 6.99 -8.52
CA GLU A 92 9.56 5.54 -8.49
C GLU A 92 9.28 4.87 -9.85
N LEU A 93 8.29 5.38 -10.58
CA LEU A 93 7.94 4.94 -11.93
C LEU A 93 8.84 5.55 -13.02
N GLY A 94 9.85 6.36 -12.66
CA GLY A 94 10.81 6.96 -13.58
C GLY A 94 10.39 8.33 -14.16
N TYR A 95 9.33 8.96 -13.65
CA TYR A 95 8.91 10.30 -14.06
C TYR A 95 9.44 11.36 -13.11
N ASP A 96 10.42 12.15 -13.58
CA ASP A 96 10.87 13.34 -12.87
C ASP A 96 10.17 14.59 -13.41
N LEU A 97 9.25 15.13 -12.62
CA LEU A 97 8.43 16.28 -12.99
C LEU A 97 8.86 17.50 -12.18
N ASP A 98 8.94 18.64 -12.86
CA ASP A 98 9.02 19.93 -12.19
C ASP A 98 7.73 20.21 -11.37
N PRO A 99 7.79 21.16 -10.41
CA PRO A 99 6.67 21.44 -9.52
C PRO A 99 5.37 21.81 -10.24
N ASP A 100 5.44 22.53 -11.36
CA ASP A 100 4.26 23.00 -12.09
C ASP A 100 3.57 21.85 -12.81
N LYS A 101 4.35 20.98 -13.47
CA LYS A 101 3.83 19.75 -14.07
C LYS A 101 3.26 18.81 -13.02
N LEU A 102 3.93 18.66 -11.87
CA LEU A 102 3.41 17.84 -10.78
C LEU A 102 2.08 18.37 -10.25
N ASN A 103 1.91 19.69 -10.15
CA ASN A 103 0.64 20.30 -9.76
C ASN A 103 -0.45 20.02 -10.80
N ALA A 104 -0.16 20.16 -12.10
CA ALA A 104 -1.11 19.86 -13.16
C ALA A 104 -1.54 18.37 -13.15
N VAL A 105 -0.59 17.45 -12.95
CA VAL A 105 -0.87 16.01 -12.82
C VAL A 105 -1.69 15.73 -11.56
N PHE A 106 -1.34 16.35 -10.44
CA PHE A 106 -2.05 16.16 -9.17
C PHE A 106 -3.52 16.59 -9.26
N THR A 107 -3.81 17.73 -9.89
CA THR A 107 -5.19 18.19 -10.13
C THR A 107 -5.98 17.16 -10.93
N ARG A 108 -5.43 16.67 -12.05
CA ARG A 108 -6.08 15.63 -12.88
C ARG A 108 -6.24 14.31 -12.13
N PHE A 109 -5.23 13.94 -11.35
CA PHE A 109 -5.28 12.74 -10.50
C PHE A 109 -6.45 12.82 -9.53
N LYS A 110 -6.67 13.95 -8.86
CA LYS A 110 -7.79 14.16 -7.94
C LYS A 110 -9.14 14.04 -8.65
N GLU A 111 -9.28 14.59 -9.85
CA GLU A 111 -10.51 14.48 -10.65
C GLU A 111 -10.83 13.02 -11.03
N VAL A 112 -9.82 12.26 -11.44
CA VAL A 112 -9.98 10.84 -11.79
C VAL A 112 -10.27 9.99 -10.56
N ALA A 113 -9.55 10.23 -9.46
CA ALA A 113 -9.71 9.49 -8.21
C ALA A 113 -11.09 9.70 -7.56
N GLU A 114 -11.69 10.88 -7.72
CA GLU A 114 -13.06 11.14 -7.22
C GLU A 114 -14.12 10.36 -8.00
N ARG A 115 -13.89 10.15 -9.31
CA ARG A 115 -14.83 9.44 -10.19
C ARG A 115 -14.75 7.92 -10.07
N ARG A 116 -13.61 7.38 -9.64
CA ARG A 116 -13.44 5.94 -9.36
C ARG A 116 -13.84 5.63 -7.91
N LYS A 117 -15.04 5.07 -7.72
CA LYS A 117 -15.38 4.41 -6.44
C LYS A 117 -14.50 3.17 -6.27
N GLY A 118 -13.57 3.17 -5.32
CA GLY A 118 -12.83 1.98 -4.89
C GLY A 118 -11.30 2.07 -4.88
N GLY A 119 -10.69 3.16 -5.36
CA GLY A 119 -9.23 3.23 -5.53
C GLY A 119 -8.77 2.58 -6.84
N LEU A 120 -7.48 2.74 -7.17
CA LEU A 120 -6.86 2.08 -8.31
C LEU A 120 -6.56 0.63 -7.91
N GLU A 121 -7.50 -0.29 -8.16
CA GLU A 121 -7.26 -1.74 -8.15
C GLU A 121 -6.55 -2.18 -9.43
#